data_AF-B6T4J5-F1
#
_entry.id   AF-B6T4J5-F1
#
_cell.length_a   1.000
_cell.length_b   1.000
_cell.length_c   1.000
_cell.angle_alpha   90.00
_cell.angle_beta   90.00
_cell.angle_gamma   90.00
#
_symmetry.space_group_name_H-M   'P 1'
#
loop_
_entity.id
_entity.type
_entity.pdbx_description
1 polymer ?
#
loop_
_entity_poly.entity_id
_entity_poly.type
_entity_poly.pdbx_seq_one_letter_code
_entity_poly.pdbx_strand_id
1 'polypeptide(L)'
;MASTSRHTAEEGDVVLRCLDGVKVAVPVALARQRSGLVAASPADTVVHVPVYVHGTVVAKVVAYWYAADKAGAPFDAAFMAGLKHDALVDLIHAAHHLGDAALFDLFRFRP
;
A
#
# COMPACT_ATOMS: atom_id res chain seq x y z
N MET A 1 32.80 -10.22 25.61
CA MET A 1 31.50 -9.66 26.00
C MET A 1 30.76 -9.28 24.74
N ALA A 2 29.67 -9.98 24.45
CA ALA A 2 28.81 -9.73 23.30
C ALA A 2 28.11 -8.37 23.46
N SER A 3 28.20 -7.52 22.45
CA SER A 3 27.39 -6.31 22.35
C SER A 3 26.28 -6.60 21.34
N THR A 4 25.11 -6.95 21.88
CA THR A 4 23.94 -7.38 21.13
C THR A 4 23.22 -6.19 20.50
N SER A 5 23.18 -6.20 19.17
CA SER A 5 22.04 -5.90 18.29
C SER A 5 21.14 -4.70 18.58
N ARG A 6 21.29 -3.65 17.76
CA ARG A 6 20.19 -2.91 17.12
C ARG A 6 20.60 -2.56 15.69
N HIS A 7 20.62 -3.56 14.81
CA HIS A 7 20.48 -3.26 13.38
C HIS A 7 19.03 -2.79 13.21
N THR A 8 18.85 -1.58 12.70
CA THR A 8 17.59 -1.06 12.17
C THR A 8 17.14 -1.99 11.04
N ALA A 9 16.37 -3.02 11.36
CA ALA A 9 15.92 -4.04 10.40
C ALA A 9 14.87 -3.54 9.39
N GLU A 10 14.73 -2.22 9.20
CA GLU A 10 13.70 -1.58 8.37
C GLU A 10 14.28 -0.74 7.21
N GLU A 11 15.52 -0.97 6.79
CA GLU A 11 16.13 -0.29 5.64
C GLU A 11 15.94 -1.03 4.29
N GLY A 12 14.99 -1.96 4.23
CA GLY A 12 14.72 -2.76 3.01
C GLY A 12 13.47 -2.34 2.25
N ASP A 13 13.34 -2.83 1.02
CA ASP A 13 12.13 -2.74 0.21
C ASP A 13 11.38 -4.08 0.19
N VAL A 14 10.06 -4.04 0.32
CA VAL A 14 9.16 -5.14 -0.05
C VAL A 14 8.76 -4.99 -1.51
N VAL A 15 8.80 -6.10 -2.26
CA VAL A 15 8.27 -6.12 -3.63
C VAL A 15 6.85 -6.67 -3.64
N LEU A 16 5.88 -5.82 -3.97
CA LEU A 16 4.51 -6.26 -4.31
C LEU A 16 4.53 -6.83 -5.73
N ARG A 17 4.34 -8.14 -5.86
CA ARG A 17 4.29 -8.83 -7.15
C ARG A 17 2.85 -9.12 -7.53
N CYS A 18 2.41 -8.51 -8.63
CA CYS A 18 1.07 -8.66 -9.17
C CYS A 18 1.03 -9.83 -10.17
N LEU A 19 -0.15 -10.41 -10.38
CA LEU A 19 -0.32 -11.55 -11.29
C LEU A 19 0.03 -11.19 -12.75
N ASP A 20 -0.27 -9.97 -13.17
CA ASP A 20 0.05 -9.40 -14.49
C ASP A 20 1.55 -9.18 -14.73
N GLY A 21 2.40 -9.56 -13.76
CA GLY A 21 3.86 -9.47 -13.85
C GLY A 21 4.43 -8.15 -13.35
N VAL A 22 3.59 -7.16 -13.03
CA VAL A 22 4.05 -5.89 -12.46
C VAL A 22 4.64 -6.12 -11.07
N LYS A 23 5.76 -5.45 -10.81
CA LYS A 23 6.46 -5.47 -9.52
C LYS A 23 6.61 -4.04 -9.02
N VAL A 24 6.15 -3.79 -7.80
CA VAL A 24 6.24 -2.47 -7.16
C VAL A 24 7.06 -2.60 -5.88
N ALA A 25 8.22 -1.94 -5.84
CA ALA A 25 9.06 -1.88 -4.65
C ALA A 25 8.59 -0.76 -3.73
N VAL A 26 8.52 -1.04 -2.43
CA VAL A 26 8.06 -0.10 -1.39
C VAL A 26 8.89 -0.31 -0.13
N PRO A 27 9.37 0.75 0.55
CA PRO A 27 10.04 0.65 1.83
C PRO A 27 9.22 -0.19 2.81
N VAL A 28 9.87 -1.15 3.47
CA VAL A 28 9.23 -2.11 4.39
C VAL A 28 8.38 -1.39 5.43
N ALA A 29 8.90 -0.30 6.01
CA ALA A 29 8.18 0.47 7.03
C ALA A 29 6.85 1.02 6.50
N LEU A 30 6.87 1.69 5.34
CA LEU A 30 5.67 2.23 4.71
C LEU A 30 4.69 1.12 4.30
N ALA A 31 5.21 0.05 3.68
CA ALA A 31 4.39 -1.07 3.22
C ALA A 31 3.69 -1.79 4.39
N ARG A 32 4.38 -2.02 5.51
CA ARG A 32 3.81 -2.63 6.72
C ARG A 32 2.81 -1.74 7.42
N GLN A 33 3.09 -0.43 7.49
CA GLN A 33 2.17 0.54 8.06
C GLN A 33 0.85 0.61 7.27
N ARG A 34 0.94 0.52 5.94
CA ARG A 34 -0.20 0.73 5.05
C ARG A 34 -0.96 -0.54 4.68
N SER A 35 -0.31 -1.69 4.65
CA SER A 35 -0.91 -2.93 4.13
C SER A 35 -0.88 -4.04 5.18
N GLY A 36 -2.08 -4.43 5.63
CA GLY A 36 -2.25 -5.62 6.47
C GLY A 36 -1.72 -6.90 5.82
N LEU A 37 -1.80 -7.00 4.48
CA LEU A 37 -1.21 -8.11 3.72
C LEU A 37 0.31 -8.17 3.89
N VAL A 38 1.00 -7.03 3.76
CA VAL A 38 2.45 -6.95 3.97
C VAL A 38 2.81 -7.15 5.44
N ALA A 39 2.03 -6.58 6.37
CA ALA A 39 2.24 -6.76 7.80
C ALA A 39 2.12 -8.22 8.26
N ALA A 40 1.26 -9.02 7.62
CA ALA A 40 1.09 -10.44 7.90
C ALA A 40 2.10 -11.34 7.15
N SER A 41 2.88 -10.77 6.23
CA SER A 41 3.84 -11.53 5.41
C SER A 41 5.17 -11.73 6.13
N PRO A 42 5.86 -12.87 5.90
CA PRO A 42 7.19 -13.12 6.46
C PRO A 42 8.22 -12.10 5.96
N ALA A 43 9.35 -12.01 6.67
CA ALA A 43 10.36 -10.98 6.46
C ALA A 43 11.05 -11.02 5.07
N ASP A 44 10.96 -12.12 4.33
CA ASP A 44 11.50 -12.24 2.96
C ASP A 44 10.58 -11.56 1.92
N THR A 45 10.78 -10.24 1.84
CA THR A 45 10.58 -9.18 0.82
C THR A 45 10.05 -9.47 -0.61
N VAL A 46 9.18 -10.45 -0.84
CA VAL A 46 8.27 -10.46 -2.00
C VAL A 46 6.87 -10.88 -1.56
N VAL A 47 5.89 -9.99 -1.71
CA VAL A 47 4.50 -10.24 -1.34
C VAL A 47 3.67 -10.36 -2.61
N HIS A 48 2.98 -11.48 -2.76
CA HIS A 48 2.10 -11.73 -3.89
C HIS A 48 0.75 -11.04 -3.66
N VAL A 49 0.41 -10.13 -4.56
CA VAL A 49 -0.90 -9.46 -4.54
C VAL A 49 -1.96 -10.42 -5.11
N PRO A 50 -3.13 -10.55 -4.49
CA PRO A 50 -4.22 -11.38 -4.99
C PRO A 50 -4.58 -11.07 -6.46
N VAL A 51 -4.98 -12.12 -7.19
CA VAL A 51 -5.20 -12.12 -8.65
C VAL A 51 -6.21 -11.11 -9.17
N TYR A 52 -7.02 -10.53 -8.29
CA TYR A 52 -8.10 -9.59 -8.63
C TYR A 52 -7.66 -8.13 -8.64
N VAL A 53 -6.38 -7.84 -8.38
CA VAL A 53 -5.85 -6.46 -8.40
C VAL A 53 -4.80 -6.33 -9.50
N HIS A 54 -5.08 -5.45 -10.47
CA HIS A 54 -4.16 -5.16 -11.57
C HIS A 54 -2.96 -4.34 -11.06
N GLY A 55 -1.77 -4.60 -11.58
CA GLY A 55 -0.54 -3.99 -11.08
C GLY A 55 -0.45 -2.48 -11.27
N THR A 56 -1.14 -1.95 -12.28
CA THR A 56 -1.34 -0.50 -12.47
C THR A 56 -2.12 0.13 -11.32
N VAL A 57 -3.10 -0.59 -10.76
CA VAL A 57 -3.87 -0.15 -9.59
C VAL A 57 -3.00 -0.22 -8.33
N VAL A 58 -2.21 -1.28 -8.17
CA VAL A 58 -1.24 -1.39 -7.06
C VAL A 58 -0.22 -0.26 -7.10
N ALA A 59 0.34 0.05 -8.28
CA ALA A 59 1.27 1.17 -8.44
C ALA A 59 0.63 2.51 -8.05
N LYS A 60 -0.66 2.71 -8.37
CA LYS A 60 -1.41 3.90 -7.97
C LYS A 60 -1.63 3.97 -6.45
N VAL A 61 -1.96 2.85 -5.81
CA VAL A 61 -2.10 2.76 -4.34
C VAL A 61 -0.77 3.10 -3.65
N VAL A 62 0.34 2.56 -4.14
CA VAL A 62 1.67 2.84 -3.60
C VAL A 62 2.04 4.31 -3.80
N ALA A 63 1.77 4.89 -4.98
CA ALA A 63 1.99 6.32 -5.21
C ALA A 63 1.17 7.18 -4.24
N TYR A 64 -0.08 6.77 -3.95
CA TYR A 64 -0.91 7.41 -2.94
C TYR A 64 -0.30 7.29 -1.53
N TRP A 65 0.25 6.13 -1.13
CA TRP A 65 0.91 5.97 0.18
C TRP A 65 2.03 6.98 0.39
N TYR A 66 2.93 7.14 -0.58
CA TYR A 66 4.02 8.11 -0.49
C TYR A 66 3.55 9.56 -0.36
N ALA A 67 2.47 9.91 -1.03
CA ALA A 67 1.93 11.25 -0.99
C ALA A 67 1.16 11.51 0.32
N ALA A 68 0.32 10.56 0.73
CA ALA A 68 -0.49 10.64 1.93
C ALA A 68 0.35 10.71 3.21
N ASP A 69 1.47 9.98 3.26
CA ASP A 69 2.42 9.97 4.38
C ASP A 69 2.92 11.38 4.76
N LYS A 70 2.93 12.31 3.78
CA LYS A 70 3.43 13.68 3.97
C LYS A 70 2.35 14.77 3.96
N ALA A 71 1.20 14.50 3.34
CA ALA A 71 0.25 15.56 2.95
C ALA A 71 -1.04 15.62 3.79
N GLY A 72 -1.45 14.52 4.44
CA GLY A 72 -2.60 14.48 5.34
C GLY A 72 -3.97 14.73 4.69
N ALA A 73 -4.98 15.02 5.52
CA ALA A 73 -6.40 14.98 5.13
C ALA A 73 -6.83 15.87 3.94
N PRO A 74 -6.31 17.10 3.74
CA PRO A 74 -6.67 17.90 2.55
C PRO A 74 -6.25 17.24 1.24
N PHE A 75 -5.11 16.53 1.24
CA PHE A 75 -4.66 15.76 0.09
C PHE A 75 -5.59 14.57 -0.17
N ASP A 76 -6.00 13.86 0.88
CA ASP A 76 -6.94 12.73 0.75
C ASP A 76 -8.26 13.18 0.11
N ALA A 77 -8.81 14.31 0.55
CA ALA A 77 -10.05 14.88 -0.01
C ALA A 77 -9.88 15.23 -1.50
N ALA A 78 -8.77 15.88 -1.88
CA ALA A 78 -8.48 16.23 -3.27
C ALA A 78 -8.24 15.00 -4.15
N PHE A 79 -7.51 14.00 -3.63
CA PHE A 79 -7.29 12.72 -4.29
C PHE A 79 -8.63 12.05 -4.60
N MET A 80 -9.51 11.94 -3.59
CA MET A 80 -10.82 11.32 -3.73
C MET A 80 -11.74 12.08 -4.69
N ALA A 81 -11.72 13.41 -4.66
CA ALA A 81 -12.51 14.24 -5.56
C ALA A 81 -12.10 14.09 -7.04
N GLY A 82 -10.83 13.78 -7.31
CA GLY A 82 -10.29 13.61 -8.66
C GLY A 82 -10.55 12.23 -9.29
N LEU A 83 -11.12 11.26 -8.56
CA LEU A 83 -11.32 9.91 -9.06
C LEU A 83 -12.57 9.77 -9.93
N LYS A 84 -12.40 9.16 -11.11
CA LYS A 84 -13.51 8.60 -11.89
C LYS A 84 -14.11 7.37 -11.18
N HIS A 85 -15.35 7.03 -11.52
CA HIS A 85 -16.06 5.91 -10.91
C HIS A 85 -15.27 4.58 -10.99
N ASP A 86 -14.81 4.19 -12.18
CA ASP A 86 -14.07 2.93 -12.37
C ASP A 86 -12.79 2.90 -11.54
N ALA A 87 -12.03 4.00 -11.54
CA ALA A 87 -10.82 4.12 -10.73
C ALA A 87 -11.09 4.07 -9.22
N LEU A 88 -12.26 4.52 -8.77
CA LEU A 88 -12.69 4.40 -7.38
C LEU A 88 -13.05 2.97 -7.03
N VAL A 89 -13.78 2.26 -7.89
CA VAL A 89 -14.09 0.83 -7.71
C VAL A 89 -12.81 -0.01 -7.65
N ASP A 90 -11.86 0.24 -8.56
CA ASP A 90 -10.56 -0.44 -8.56
C ASP A 90 -9.78 -0.21 -7.27
N LEU A 91 -9.77 1.03 -6.76
CA LEU A 91 -9.06 1.36 -5.53
C LEU A 91 -9.72 0.77 -4.28
N ILE A 92 -11.06 0.66 -4.24
CA ILE A 92 -11.77 -0.04 -3.15
C ILE A 92 -11.35 -1.51 -3.11
N HIS A 93 -11.36 -2.18 -4.27
CA HIS A 93 -10.95 -3.58 -4.37
C HIS A 93 -9.48 -3.77 -3.99
N ALA A 94 -8.59 -2.89 -4.46
CA ALA A 94 -7.18 -2.93 -4.11
C ALA A 94 -6.95 -2.71 -2.61
N ALA A 95 -7.59 -1.71 -2.01
CA ALA A 95 -7.48 -1.42 -0.58
C ALA A 95 -7.95 -2.60 0.27
N HIS A 96 -9.06 -3.23 -0.11
CA HIS A 96 -9.55 -4.45 0.54
C HIS A 96 -8.51 -5.58 0.49
N HIS A 97 -7.97 -5.91 -0.69
CA HIS A 97 -7.04 -7.02 -0.84
C HIS A 97 -5.65 -6.76 -0.25
N LEU A 98 -5.22 -5.50 -0.19
CA LEU A 98 -4.00 -5.11 0.51
C LEU A 98 -4.19 -5.01 2.03
N GLY A 99 -5.44 -5.03 2.53
CA GLY A 99 -5.74 -4.76 3.93
C GLY A 99 -5.35 -3.34 4.34
N ASP A 100 -5.49 -2.36 3.44
CA ASP A 100 -5.22 -0.95 3.72
C ASP A 100 -6.47 -0.28 4.31
N ALA A 101 -6.59 -0.34 5.64
CA ALA A 101 -7.73 0.23 6.36
C ALA A 101 -7.84 1.75 6.17
N ALA A 102 -6.70 2.47 6.18
CA ALA A 102 -6.69 3.92 6.07
C ALA A 102 -7.20 4.39 4.70
N LEU A 103 -6.79 3.74 3.61
CA LEU A 103 -7.35 4.01 2.28
C LEU A 103 -8.80 3.55 2.18
N PHE A 104 -9.15 2.38 2.74
CA PHE A 104 -10.51 1.87 2.69
C PHE A 104 -11.52 2.81 3.39
N ASP A 105 -11.11 3.42 4.51
CA ASP A 105 -11.95 4.34 5.28
C ASP A 105 -12.28 5.64 4.52
N LEU A 106 -11.43 6.08 3.58
CA LEU A 106 -11.73 7.24 2.73
C LEU A 106 -13.00 7.03 1.88
N PHE A 107 -13.32 5.78 1.51
CA PHE A 107 -14.50 5.47 0.71
C PHE A 107 -15.79 5.42 1.53
N ARG A 108 -15.70 5.22 2.85
CA ARG A 108 -16.88 5.11 3.73
C ARG A 108 -17.59 6.44 3.93
N PHE A 109 -16.85 7.54 3.82
CA PHE A 109 -17.30 8.88 4.17
C PHE A 109 -17.31 9.84 2.97
N ARG A 110 -17.52 9.33 1.75
CA ARG A 110 -17.67 10.20 0.59
C ARG A 110 -18.86 11.15 0.84
N PRO A 111 -18.65 12.49 0.86
CA PRO A 111 -19.76 13.43 0.95
C PRO A 111 -20.65 13.36 -0.29
#